data_AF-A0A0Q6JGM2-F1
#
_entry.id   AF-A0A0Q6JGM2-F1
#
_cell.length_a   1.000
_cell.length_b   1.000
_cell.length_c   1.000
_cell.angle_alpha   90.00
_cell.angle_beta   90.00
_cell.angle_gamma   90.00
#
_symmetry.space_group_name_H-M   'P 1'
#
loop_
_entity.id
_entity.type
_entity.pdbx_description
1 polymer ?
#
loop_
_entity_poly.entity_id
_entity_poly.type
_entity_poly.pdbx_seq_one_letter_code
_entity_poly.pdbx_strand_id
1 'polypeptide(L)'
;MPSPASVPRLQTSRHLYVALDTQRTDPCVRRIQATDLRRATAVHDELSDPAAGIVAVLDVEFLIASSARTARQEYRRRGLDDVTARTVQYVGTPTGLAGLIADIGAAGVADGVVLVALDDSASTELFSSTTLPHLLRLGIVDTENASVVGAEARSSARECVAHGGS
;
A
#
# COMPACT_ATOMS: atom_id res chain seq x y z
N MET A 1 -40.36 7.64 -30.49
CA MET A 1 -39.53 8.36 -29.51
C MET A 1 -38.66 7.34 -28.80
N PRO A 2 -37.36 7.18 -29.16
CA PRO A 2 -36.49 6.22 -28.49
C PRO A 2 -35.99 6.75 -27.14
N SER A 3 -35.83 5.79 -26.22
CA SER A 3 -35.43 5.88 -24.81
C SER A 3 -34.15 6.71 -24.56
N PRO A 4 -34.05 7.51 -23.48
CA PRO A 4 -32.74 7.93 -23.00
C PRO A 4 -32.03 6.69 -22.45
N ALA A 5 -31.09 6.22 -23.27
CA ALA A 5 -30.16 5.15 -22.98
C ALA A 5 -29.61 5.28 -21.56
N SER A 6 -29.55 4.13 -20.88
CA SER A 6 -28.66 3.85 -19.78
C SER A 6 -27.35 4.60 -19.97
N VAL A 7 -27.12 5.62 -19.15
CA VAL A 7 -25.75 6.10 -18.92
C VAL A 7 -24.95 4.87 -18.50
N PRO A 8 -23.92 4.46 -19.25
CA PRO A 8 -22.93 3.60 -18.65
C PRO A 8 -22.36 4.45 -17.51
N ARG A 9 -22.71 4.11 -16.26
CA ARG A 9 -21.82 4.46 -15.17
C ARG A 9 -20.54 3.77 -15.56
N LEU A 10 -19.59 4.53 -16.11
CA LEU A 10 -18.21 4.14 -16.15
C LEU A 10 -17.92 3.85 -14.69
N GLN A 11 -17.94 2.57 -14.35
CA GLN A 11 -17.26 2.04 -13.21
C GLN A 11 -15.80 2.33 -13.56
N THR A 12 -15.38 3.56 -13.29
CA THR A 12 -13.99 3.97 -13.35
C THR A 12 -13.38 3.09 -12.29
N SER A 13 -12.86 1.94 -12.70
CA SER A 13 -11.96 1.13 -11.92
C SER A 13 -10.78 2.06 -11.63
N ARG A 14 -10.92 2.90 -10.59
CA ARG A 14 -9.83 3.69 -10.06
C ARG A 14 -8.93 2.63 -9.44
N HIS A 15 -7.99 2.16 -10.25
CA HIS A 15 -6.92 1.32 -9.77
C HIS A 15 -6.20 2.14 -8.69
N LEU A 16 -6.08 1.54 -7.52
CA LEU A 16 -5.45 2.17 -6.38
C LEU A 16 -3.95 2.24 -6.67
N TYR A 17 -3.36 3.43 -6.53
CA TYR A 17 -1.93 3.57 -6.66
C TYR A 17 -1.24 2.87 -5.48
N VAL A 18 -0.38 1.89 -5.75
CA VAL A 18 0.44 1.25 -4.72
C VAL A 18 1.90 1.57 -5.01
N ALA A 19 2.66 1.85 -3.96
CA ALA A 19 4.10 2.05 -4.04
C ALA A 19 4.81 1.48 -2.81
N LEU A 20 6.12 1.30 -2.88
CA LEU A 20 7.01 1.10 -1.73
C LEU A 20 7.69 2.42 -1.38
N ASP A 21 8.03 2.61 -0.10
CA ASP A 21 8.75 3.81 0.37
C ASP A 21 10.10 4.05 -0.34
N THR A 22 10.75 2.97 -0.77
CA THR A 22 12.00 3.01 -1.53
C THR A 22 11.81 3.55 -2.95
N GLN A 23 10.58 3.61 -3.44
CA GLN A 23 10.28 4.13 -4.77
C GLN A 23 10.22 5.65 -4.76
N ARG A 24 10.79 6.24 -5.80
CA ARG A 24 10.68 7.68 -6.03
C ARG A 24 9.25 7.98 -6.50
N THR A 25 8.46 8.61 -5.65
CA THR A 25 7.10 9.06 -5.99
C THR A 25 7.15 10.32 -6.84
N ASP A 26 6.23 10.44 -7.80
CA ASP A 26 6.08 11.62 -8.64
C ASP A 26 5.78 12.88 -7.81
N PRO A 27 6.13 14.09 -8.30
CA PRO A 27 5.85 15.33 -7.59
C PRO A 27 4.35 15.63 -7.40
N CYS A 28 3.49 14.98 -8.19
CA CYS A 28 2.03 15.07 -8.07
C CYS A 28 1.47 14.14 -6.97
N VAL A 29 2.30 13.27 -6.40
CA VAL A 29 1.93 12.36 -5.32
C VAL A 29 2.18 13.05 -3.98
N ARG A 30 1.14 13.18 -3.17
CA ARG A 30 1.21 13.77 -1.83
C ARG A 30 1.05 12.68 -0.79
N ARG A 31 2.11 12.44 -0.02
CA ARG A 31 2.13 11.45 1.05
C ARG A 31 1.41 11.97 2.29
N ILE A 32 0.52 11.15 2.82
CA ILE A 32 -0.23 11.36 4.06
C ILE A 32 0.36 10.43 5.10
N GLN A 33 0.78 11.01 6.22
CA GLN A 33 1.16 10.26 7.42
C GLN A 33 0.09 10.50 8.46
N ALA A 34 -0.61 9.43 8.83
CA ALA A 34 -1.72 9.51 9.77
C ALA A 34 -1.74 8.25 10.63
N THR A 35 -1.82 8.44 11.94
CA THR A 35 -1.86 7.35 12.93
C THR A 35 -3.11 6.49 12.83
N ASP A 36 -4.15 6.97 12.15
CA ASP A 36 -5.43 6.30 11.98
C ASP A 36 -6.12 6.71 10.68
N LEU A 37 -7.03 5.87 10.20
CA LEU A 37 -7.73 6.07 8.93
C LEU A 37 -8.65 7.30 8.94
N ARG A 38 -9.17 7.72 10.10
CA ARG A 38 -10.07 8.89 10.16
C ARG A 38 -9.27 10.17 9.91
N ARG A 39 -8.08 10.28 10.51
CA ARG A 39 -7.15 11.36 10.21
C ARG A 39 -6.66 11.30 8.77
N ALA A 40 -6.38 10.10 8.24
CA ALA A 40 -6.00 9.95 6.84
C ALA A 40 -7.07 10.50 5.90
N THR A 41 -8.35 10.18 6.12
CA THR A 41 -9.47 10.72 5.33
C THR A 41 -9.56 12.25 5.41
N ALA A 42 -9.44 12.83 6.60
CA ALA A 42 -9.50 14.29 6.74
C ALA A 42 -8.38 14.99 5.95
N VAL A 43 -7.15 14.46 6.00
CA VAL A 43 -6.02 15.01 5.25
C VAL A 43 -6.18 14.74 3.74
N HIS A 44 -6.76 13.60 3.36
CA HIS A 44 -7.07 13.28 1.97
C HIS A 44 -8.07 14.27 1.37
N ASP A 45 -9.16 14.57 2.06
CA ASP A 45 -10.16 15.55 1.60
C ASP A 45 -9.57 16.96 1.43
N GLU A 46 -8.59 17.33 2.25
CA GLU A 46 -7.89 18.62 2.17
C GLU A 46 -6.87 18.68 1.02
N LEU A 47 -6.22 17.55 0.69
CA LEU A 47 -5.13 17.48 -0.30
C LEU A 47 -5.59 17.05 -1.68
N SER A 48 -6.68 16.29 -1.78
CA SER A 48 -7.16 15.75 -3.04
C SER A 48 -7.74 16.87 -3.89
N ASP A 49 -7.02 17.23 -4.94
CA ASP A 49 -7.48 18.18 -5.96
C ASP A 49 -7.54 17.45 -7.32
N PRO A 50 -8.74 17.00 -7.73
CA PRO A 50 -8.93 16.35 -9.03
C PRO A 50 -8.58 17.25 -10.22
N ALA A 51 -8.68 18.58 -10.08
CA ALA A 51 -8.37 19.52 -11.14
C ALA A 51 -6.86 19.72 -11.32
N ALA A 52 -6.10 19.60 -10.22
CA ALA A 52 -4.64 19.61 -10.25
C ALA A 52 -4.03 18.22 -10.52
N GLY A 53 -4.84 17.15 -10.53
CA GLY A 53 -4.37 15.78 -10.73
C GLY A 53 -3.56 15.23 -9.55
N ILE A 54 -3.72 15.82 -8.35
CA ILE A 54 -2.97 15.43 -7.17
C ILE A 54 -3.45 14.07 -6.66
N VAL A 55 -2.52 13.14 -6.45
CA VAL A 55 -2.79 11.81 -5.89
C VAL A 55 -2.36 11.81 -4.44
N ALA A 56 -3.33 11.79 -3.52
CA ALA A 56 -3.05 11.72 -2.10
C ALA A 56 -2.92 10.25 -1.65
N VAL A 57 -1.73 9.86 -1.20
CA VAL A 57 -1.39 8.46 -0.86
C VAL A 57 -1.11 8.32 0.63
N LEU A 58 -1.65 7.29 1.26
CA LEU A 58 -1.43 7.02 2.68
C LEU A 58 -0.18 6.17 2.88
N ASP A 59 0.73 6.63 3.73
CA ASP A 59 1.83 5.80 4.21
C ASP A 59 1.28 4.70 5.12
N VAL A 60 1.60 3.45 4.82
CA VAL A 60 1.24 2.30 5.64
C VAL A 60 2.50 1.52 5.97
N GLU A 61 2.85 1.53 7.24
CA GLU A 61 3.91 0.70 7.79
C GLU A 61 3.42 -0.76 7.84
N PHE A 62 4.19 -1.71 7.34
CA PHE A 62 3.77 -3.10 7.29
C PHE A 62 4.84 -4.10 7.73
N LEU A 63 4.37 -5.15 8.39
CA LEU A 63 5.14 -6.36 8.68
C LEU A 63 4.25 -7.57 8.40
N ILE A 64 4.64 -8.38 7.42
CA ILE A 64 3.88 -9.57 7.02
C ILE A 64 4.71 -10.84 7.14
N ALA A 65 4.02 -11.91 7.49
CA ALA A 65 4.57 -13.26 7.53
C ALA A 65 3.53 -14.26 7.01
N SER A 66 3.95 -15.52 6.85
CA SER A 66 3.07 -16.63 6.46
C SER A 66 1.86 -16.80 7.39
N SER A 67 1.96 -16.38 8.65
CA SER A 67 0.84 -16.33 9.59
C SER A 67 0.86 -15.05 10.43
N ALA A 68 -0.32 -14.60 10.86
CA ALA A 68 -0.44 -13.43 11.73
C ALA A 68 0.28 -13.64 13.08
N ARG A 69 0.35 -14.88 13.58
CA ARG A 69 1.10 -15.22 14.79
C ARG A 69 2.59 -14.97 14.60
N THR A 70 3.16 -15.43 13.48
CA THR A 70 4.57 -15.22 13.15
C THR A 70 4.88 -13.73 12.99
N ALA A 71 4.07 -12.99 12.25
CA ALA A 71 4.26 -11.54 12.07
C ALA A 71 4.27 -10.80 13.41
N ARG A 72 3.33 -11.12 14.30
CA ARG A 72 3.30 -10.53 15.65
C ARG A 72 4.53 -10.91 16.47
N GLN A 73 5.00 -12.16 16.39
CA GLN A 73 6.23 -12.56 17.10
C GLN A 73 7.45 -11.77 16.60
N GLU A 74 7.61 -11.61 15.30
CA GLU A 74 8.69 -10.83 14.71
C GLU A 74 8.61 -9.34 15.08
N TYR A 75 7.41 -8.77 15.04
CA TYR A 75 7.17 -7.39 15.48
C TYR A 75 7.62 -7.16 16.94
N ARG A 76 7.27 -8.09 17.84
CA ARG A 76 7.71 -8.05 19.24
C ARG A 76 9.22 -8.25 19.40
N ARG A 77 9.80 -9.19 18.65
CA ARG A 77 11.25 -9.46 18.67
C ARG A 77 12.07 -8.23 18.27
N ARG A 78 11.54 -7.43 17.36
CA ARG A 78 12.12 -6.15 16.92
C ARG A 78 11.92 -5.00 17.92
N GLY A 79 11.18 -5.22 19.02
CA GLY A 79 10.92 -4.18 20.03
C GLY A 79 10.02 -3.05 19.55
N LEU A 80 9.20 -3.29 18.53
CA LEU A 80 8.34 -2.26 17.92
C LEU A 80 7.11 -1.93 18.78
N ASP A 81 6.79 -2.76 19.79
CA ASP A 81 5.66 -2.54 20.71
C ASP A 81 5.79 -1.21 21.51
N ASP A 82 7.03 -0.75 21.76
CA ASP A 82 7.32 0.46 22.53
C ASP A 82 7.47 1.71 21.65
N VAL A 83 7.40 1.56 20.32
CA VAL A 83 7.57 2.65 19.36
C VAL A 83 6.21 3.25 19.03
N THR A 84 6.07 4.57 19.22
CA THR A 84 4.87 5.27 18.76
C THR A 84 4.81 5.28 17.23
N ALA A 85 3.81 4.61 16.68
CA ALA A 85 3.55 4.57 15.24
C ALA A 85 3.37 5.98 14.68
N ARG A 86 4.06 6.30 13.59
CA ARG A 86 3.92 7.60 12.90
C ARG A 86 2.77 7.60 11.89
N THR A 87 2.44 6.40 11.39
CA THR A 87 1.35 6.19 10.45
C THR A 87 0.63 4.87 10.76
N VAL A 88 -0.36 4.51 9.95
CA VAL A 88 -1.09 3.24 10.09
C VAL A 88 -0.11 2.07 9.98
N GLN A 89 -0.11 1.20 10.99
CA GLN A 89 0.69 -0.02 11.03
C GLN A 89 -0.18 -1.26 10.77
N TYR A 90 0.28 -2.11 9.85
CA TYR A 90 -0.32 -3.42 9.61
C TYR A 90 0.67 -4.54 9.95
N VAL A 91 0.27 -5.40 10.90
CA VAL A 91 1.05 -6.58 11.30
C VAL A 91 0.21 -7.83 11.11
N GLY A 92 0.55 -8.67 10.12
CA GLY A 92 -0.32 -9.79 9.80
C GLY A 92 0.14 -10.65 8.62
N THR A 93 -0.82 -11.02 7.78
CA THR A 93 -0.60 -11.89 6.61
C THR A 93 -0.62 -11.10 5.31
N PRO A 94 0.01 -11.62 4.23
CA PRO A 94 -0.09 -11.06 2.88
C PRO A 94 -1.54 -10.83 2.43
N THR A 95 -2.43 -11.81 2.65
CA THR A 95 -3.84 -11.70 2.24
C THR A 95 -4.58 -10.64 3.04
N GLY A 96 -4.32 -10.53 4.34
CA GLY A 96 -4.93 -9.46 5.14
C GLY A 96 -4.41 -8.07 4.77
N LEU A 97 -3.14 -7.96 4.33
CA LEU A 97 -2.61 -6.69 3.82
C LEU A 97 -3.32 -6.30 2.53
N ALA A 98 -3.52 -7.24 1.61
CA ALA A 98 -4.27 -7.00 0.39
C ALA A 98 -5.71 -6.56 0.68
N GLY A 99 -6.36 -7.17 1.68
CA GLY A 99 -7.69 -6.77 2.16
C GLY A 99 -7.70 -5.33 2.70
N LEU A 100 -6.74 -4.97 3.57
CA LEU A 100 -6.62 -3.61 4.09
C LEU A 100 -6.43 -2.58 2.96
N ILE A 101 -5.56 -2.89 1.99
CA ILE A 101 -5.33 -2.02 0.82
C ILE A 101 -6.62 -1.85 0.01
N ALA A 102 -7.37 -2.95 -0.19
CA ALA A 102 -8.68 -2.91 -0.85
C ALA A 102 -9.67 -2.03 -0.07
N ASP A 103 -9.72 -2.17 1.25
CA ASP A 103 -10.61 -1.42 2.12
C ASP A 103 -10.28 0.07 2.12
N ILE A 104 -9.00 0.45 2.14
CA ILE A 104 -8.54 1.84 2.03
C ILE A 104 -9.04 2.47 0.72
N GLY A 105 -8.89 1.75 -0.40
CA GLY A 105 -9.37 2.22 -1.70
C GLY A 105 -10.89 2.27 -1.79
N ALA A 106 -11.60 1.25 -1.29
CA ALA A 106 -13.05 1.18 -1.32
C ALA A 106 -13.72 2.22 -0.42
N ALA A 107 -13.10 2.55 0.72
CA ALA A 107 -13.57 3.58 1.64
C ALA A 107 -13.18 5.00 1.18
N GLY A 108 -12.33 5.14 0.16
CA GLY A 108 -11.85 6.44 -0.32
C GLY A 108 -10.99 7.17 0.71
N VAL A 109 -10.25 6.42 1.55
CA VAL A 109 -9.38 7.02 2.57
C VAL A 109 -8.16 7.70 1.94
N ALA A 110 -7.71 7.18 0.79
CA ALA A 110 -6.65 7.73 -0.02
C ALA A 110 -6.81 7.28 -1.48
N ASP A 111 -6.19 8.01 -2.42
CA ASP A 111 -6.08 7.62 -3.83
C ASP A 111 -5.04 6.51 -4.05
N GLY A 112 -4.23 6.23 -3.03
CA GLY A 112 -3.21 5.19 -3.05
C GLY A 112 -2.59 4.92 -1.69
N VAL A 113 -1.66 3.97 -1.66
CA VAL A 113 -0.86 3.65 -0.47
C VAL A 113 0.63 3.56 -0.82
N VAL A 114 1.46 4.07 0.08
CA VAL A 114 2.91 3.85 0.07
C VAL A 114 3.22 2.89 1.22
N LEU A 115 3.74 1.72 0.89
CA LEU A 115 4.05 0.68 1.85
C LEU A 115 5.48 0.86 2.37
N VAL A 116 5.62 0.98 3.69
CA VAL A 116 6.89 1.12 4.41
C VAL A 116 7.16 -0.18 5.16
N ALA A 117 8.15 -0.96 4.75
CA ALA A 117 8.47 -2.21 5.44
C ALA A 117 9.07 -1.90 6.82
N LEU A 118 8.54 -2.56 7.87
CA LEU A 118 9.09 -2.50 9.24
C LEU A 118 10.21 -3.51 9.47
N ASP A 119 10.46 -4.36 8.47
CA ASP A 119 11.61 -5.26 8.42
C ASP A 119 12.54 -4.91 7.26
N ASP A 120 13.67 -5.59 7.22
CA ASP A 120 14.73 -5.27 6.28
C ASP A 120 14.33 -5.66 4.85
N SER A 121 13.64 -6.80 4.65
CA SER A 121 13.27 -7.27 3.31
C SER A 121 12.24 -8.40 3.26
N ALA A 122 12.08 -9.18 4.32
CA ALA A 122 11.22 -10.36 4.33
C ALA A 122 9.76 -10.01 3.99
N SER A 123 9.25 -8.91 4.53
CA SER A 123 7.91 -8.41 4.22
C SER A 123 7.80 -7.96 2.77
N THR A 124 8.81 -7.26 2.25
CA THR A 124 8.85 -6.79 0.85
C THR A 124 8.88 -7.97 -0.14
N GLU A 125 9.63 -9.03 0.17
CA GLU A 125 9.69 -10.25 -0.63
C GLU A 125 8.34 -10.99 -0.63
N LEU A 126 7.74 -11.18 0.55
CA LEU A 126 6.39 -11.77 0.70
C LEU A 126 5.32 -10.94 -0.01
N PHE A 127 5.45 -9.62 0.02
CA PHE A 127 4.55 -8.71 -0.66
C PHE A 127 4.64 -8.91 -2.19
N SER A 128 5.86 -8.93 -2.73
CA SER A 128 6.08 -9.13 -4.17
C SER A 128 5.61 -10.49 -4.69
N SER A 129 5.77 -11.54 -3.88
CA SER A 129 5.48 -12.92 -4.26
C SER A 129 4.03 -13.33 -4.02
N THR A 130 3.36 -12.72 -3.04
CA THR A 130 2.03 -13.16 -2.58
C THR A 130 0.99 -12.04 -2.64
N THR A 131 1.24 -10.90 -1.98
CA THR A 131 0.27 -9.81 -1.87
C THR A 131 0.00 -9.17 -3.23
N LEU A 132 1.03 -8.85 -3.99
CA LEU A 132 0.93 -8.14 -5.25
C LEU A 132 0.19 -8.96 -6.34
N PRO A 133 0.49 -10.25 -6.55
CA PRO A 133 -0.34 -11.10 -7.40
C PRO A 133 -1.80 -11.23 -6.94
N HIS A 134 -2.07 -11.09 -5.64
CA HIS A 134 -3.43 -11.10 -5.11
C HIS A 134 -4.16 -9.79 -5.46
N LEU A 135 -3.52 -8.63 -5.28
CA LEU A 135 -4.05 -7.33 -5.67
C LEU A 135 -4.37 -7.23 -7.16
N LEU A 136 -3.49 -7.77 -8.02
CA LEU A 136 -3.70 -7.86 -9.46
C LEU A 136 -4.93 -8.68 -9.83
N ARG A 137 -5.10 -9.84 -9.18
CA ARG A 137 -6.25 -10.73 -9.42
C ARG A 137 -7.57 -10.11 -9.03
N LEU A 138 -7.55 -9.25 -8.01
CA LEU A 138 -8.71 -8.50 -7.54
C LEU A 138 -8.99 -7.25 -8.40
N GLY A 139 -8.10 -6.90 -9.33
CA GLY A 139 -8.22 -5.69 -10.15
C GLY A 139 -8.04 -4.39 -9.36
N ILE A 140 -7.48 -4.47 -8.14
CA ILE A 140 -7.26 -3.30 -7.26
C ILE A 140 -6.13 -2.44 -7.84
N VAL A 141 -5.05 -3.08 -8.30
CA VAL A 141 -3.93 -2.42 -8.98
C VAL A 141 -3.93 -2.84 -10.44
N ASP A 142 -3.46 -1.95 -11.32
CA ASP A 142 -3.23 -2.29 -12.71
C ASP A 142 -1.87 -3.02 -12.91
N THR A 143 -1.70 -3.60 -14.09
CA THR A 143 -0.51 -4.38 -14.45
C THR A 143 0.76 -3.52 -14.52
N GLU A 144 0.64 -2.24 -14.86
CA GLU A 144 1.77 -1.31 -15.00
C GLU A 144 2.33 -0.95 -13.61
N ASN A 145 1.47 -0.45 -12.72
CA ASN A 145 1.79 -0.18 -11.32
C ASN A 145 2.35 -1.44 -10.65
N ALA A 146 1.72 -2.60 -10.82
CA ALA A 146 2.22 -3.83 -10.23
C ALA A 146 3.58 -4.27 -10.79
N SER A 147 3.86 -4.01 -12.07
CA SER A 147 5.18 -4.34 -12.64
C SER A 147 6.28 -3.48 -12.03
N VAL A 148 6.04 -2.18 -11.87
CA VAL A 148 6.97 -1.22 -11.25
C VAL A 148 7.21 -1.58 -9.78
N VAL A 149 6.13 -1.75 -9.02
CA VAL A 149 6.17 -2.12 -7.60
C VAL A 149 6.83 -3.47 -7.36
N GLY A 150 6.53 -4.47 -8.19
CA GLY A 150 7.13 -5.79 -8.09
C GLY A 150 8.62 -5.80 -8.39
N ALA A 151 9.08 -4.97 -9.35
CA ALA A 151 10.50 -4.84 -9.65
C ALA A 151 11.27 -4.23 -8.47
N GLU A 152 10.71 -3.17 -7.89
CA GLU A 152 11.29 -2.45 -6.75
C GLU A 152 11.33 -3.32 -5.50
N ALA A 153 10.27 -4.09 -5.24
CA ALA A 153 10.23 -5.04 -4.13
C ALA A 153 11.34 -6.10 -4.24
N ARG A 154 11.58 -6.62 -5.45
CA ARG A 154 12.66 -7.58 -5.71
C ARG A 154 14.05 -6.95 -5.64
N SER A 155 14.19 -5.69 -6.03
CA SER A 155 15.45 -4.95 -5.93
C SER A 155 15.83 -4.74 -4.47
N SER A 156 14.89 -4.21 -3.68
CA SER A 156 15.05 -4.02 -2.23
C SER A 156 15.42 -5.33 -1.53
N ALA A 157 14.75 -6.45 -1.85
CA ALA A 157 15.09 -7.75 -1.29
C ALA A 157 16.51 -8.21 -1.63
N ARG A 158 17.01 -7.94 -2.84
CA ARG A 158 18.39 -8.28 -3.27
C ARG A 158 19.44 -7.42 -2.60
N GLU A 159 19.16 -6.13 -2.40
CA GLU A 159 20.11 -5.18 -1.82
C GLU A 159 20.39 -5.50 -0.35
N CYS A 160 19.37 -5.96 0.40
CA CYS A 160 19.54 -6.43 1.77
C CYS A 160 20.43 -7.68 1.88
N VAL A 161 20.35 -8.61 0.91
CA VAL A 161 21.25 -9.78 0.87
C VAL A 161 22.70 -9.36 0.62
N ALA A 162 22.93 -8.28 -0.14
CA ALA A 162 24.26 -7.78 -0.42
C ALA A 162 24.92 -7.06 0.78
N HIS A 163 24.14 -6.49 1.70
CA HIS A 163 24.65 -5.77 2.88
C HIS A 163 24.72 -6.59 4.17
N GLY A 164 24.16 -7.81 4.22
CA GLY A 164 24.10 -8.67 5.41
C GLY A 164 25.31 -9.58 5.65
N GLY A 165 26.41 -9.40 4.91
CA GLY A 165 27.63 -10.20 5.03
C GLY A 165 28.83 -9.38 5.50
N SER A 166 28.95 -9.13 6.80
CA SER A 166 30.20 -8.71 7.45
C SER A 166 30.19 -9.12 8.92
#